data_AF-A0A9W8WY26-F1
#
_entry.id   AF-A0A9W8WY26-F1
#
_cell.length_a   1.000
_cell.length_b   1.000
_cell.length_c   1.000
_cell.angle_alpha   90.00
_cell.angle_beta   90.00
_cell.angle_gamma   90.00
#
_symmetry.space_group_name_H-M   'P 1'
#
loop_
_entity.id
_entity.type
_entity.pdbx_description
1 polymer ?
#
loop_
_entity_poly.entity_id
_entity_poly.type
_entity_poly.pdbx_seq_one_letter_code
_entity_poly.pdbx_strand_id
1 'polypeptide(L)'
;MADNFAVRHFVDHMNASKERKITVIAYNTGQLGRMSQYCGTHMNPVADSRLQGHFAPGSYASLLTIRQSHGALYTSCILDALYFGIYGNSVAQSLSPAMHNAAFDLSGMPHVYKTFQHSTLRELEYLLSDPKMGGLSITAPFKSQVLSFVNEISHEASMIGAVNTLVPLRSGGSTGVSDSSHAGAARSFYGDNTDWIGITNCVTNNLSPINAIRRTTTALVVGAGGMARAATYALVRLGVRQIFIHNRTLERAEALAKHFAERGLLRITEPTKRPFCEPGADHQAGAPSISVLPEKTNCWPEGVDPPTIVISCITTRDVVGQCSVDTSLPPLWLASPTGGVVLELSYTPPETPLLKQMRNSADQGWVAVDGLQVLPEQGKTQFELFTSRRAPIKLMREAVFGAYKRRFHTTPEAAQPAQAPPT
;
A
#
# COMPACT_ATOMS: atom_id res chain seq x y z
N MET A 1 -21.44 -9.99 -37.03
CA MET A 1 -20.38 -8.97 -36.85
C MET A 1 -20.86 -7.57 -37.22
N ALA A 2 -21.50 -7.37 -38.38
CA ALA A 2 -22.09 -6.08 -38.78
C ALA A 2 -22.93 -5.42 -37.68
N ASP A 3 -23.76 -6.20 -36.99
CA ASP A 3 -24.62 -5.71 -35.90
C ASP A 3 -23.84 -5.08 -34.73
N ASN A 4 -22.63 -5.55 -34.43
CA ASN A 4 -21.81 -4.97 -33.37
C ASN A 4 -21.28 -3.59 -33.76
N PHE A 5 -20.92 -3.41 -35.04
CA PHE A 5 -20.52 -2.11 -35.56
C PHE A 5 -21.70 -1.14 -35.62
N ALA A 6 -22.89 -1.62 -35.97
CA ALA A 6 -24.12 -0.82 -35.95
C ALA A 6 -24.43 -0.30 -34.54
N VAL A 7 -24.34 -1.15 -33.51
CA VAL A 7 -24.50 -0.72 -32.11
C VAL A 7 -23.45 0.31 -31.72
N ARG A 8 -22.19 0.12 -32.11
CA ARG A 8 -21.13 1.08 -31.79
C ARG A 8 -21.38 2.44 -32.43
N HIS A 9 -21.73 2.46 -33.72
CA HIS A 9 -22.08 3.69 -34.43
C HIS A 9 -23.28 4.40 -33.78
N PHE A 10 -24.30 3.65 -33.36
CA PHE A 10 -25.43 4.19 -32.62
C PHE A 10 -24.99 4.87 -31.31
N VAL A 11 -24.15 4.20 -30.51
CA VAL A 11 -23.64 4.77 -29.24
C VAL A 11 -22.80 6.02 -29.49
N ASP A 12 -21.91 6.00 -30.47
CA ASP A 12 -21.05 7.15 -30.79
C ASP A 12 -21.86 8.34 -31.32
N HIS A 13 -22.84 8.09 -32.20
CA HIS A 13 -23.78 9.11 -32.67
C HIS A 13 -24.55 9.74 -31.52
N MET A 14 -25.07 8.90 -30.61
CA MET A 14 -25.76 9.39 -29.42
C MET A 14 -24.81 10.18 -28.52
N ASN A 15 -23.54 9.79 -28.37
CA ASN A 15 -22.57 10.49 -27.49
C ASN A 15 -22.14 11.86 -28.06
N ALA A 16 -22.15 12.01 -29.39
CA ALA A 16 -21.83 13.28 -30.06
C ALA A 16 -22.96 14.32 -30.01
N SER A 17 -24.19 13.91 -29.67
CA SER A 17 -25.34 14.82 -29.62
C SER A 17 -25.26 15.80 -28.45
N LYS A 18 -25.32 17.11 -28.76
CA LYS A 18 -25.31 18.20 -27.77
C LYS A 18 -26.61 18.32 -26.96
N GLU A 19 -27.69 17.70 -27.44
CA GLU A 19 -29.01 17.75 -26.79
C GLU A 19 -29.16 16.72 -25.67
N ARG A 20 -28.14 15.87 -25.48
CA ARG A 20 -28.26 14.68 -24.66
C ARG A 20 -27.92 14.93 -23.19
N LYS A 21 -28.79 14.40 -22.32
CA LYS A 21 -28.64 14.42 -20.85
C LYS A 21 -28.44 13.04 -20.21
N ILE A 22 -28.55 11.94 -20.96
CA ILE A 22 -28.62 10.56 -20.41
C ILE A 22 -27.57 9.65 -21.04
N THR A 23 -26.72 8.98 -20.25
CA THR A 23 -25.77 7.95 -20.70
C THR A 23 -26.48 6.68 -21.19
N VAL A 24 -26.01 6.07 -22.28
CA VAL A 24 -26.65 4.96 -23.00
C VAL A 24 -25.70 3.78 -22.94
N ILE A 25 -26.26 2.64 -22.57
CA ILE A 25 -25.59 1.35 -22.53
C ILE A 25 -26.29 0.51 -23.59
N ALA A 26 -25.58 0.13 -24.65
CA ALA A 26 -26.12 -0.68 -25.74
C ALA A 26 -25.11 -1.73 -26.15
N TYR A 27 -25.56 -2.99 -26.25
CA TYR A 27 -24.76 -4.13 -26.66
C TYR A 27 -25.68 -5.24 -27.20
N ASN A 28 -25.12 -6.11 -28.02
CA ASN A 28 -25.77 -7.29 -28.55
C ASN A 28 -25.57 -8.47 -27.59
N THR A 29 -26.65 -9.23 -27.37
CA THR A 29 -26.63 -10.51 -26.64
C THR A 29 -26.19 -11.67 -27.55
N GLY A 30 -25.91 -12.83 -26.95
CA GLY A 30 -25.51 -14.03 -27.69
C GLY A 30 -24.03 -14.08 -28.04
N GLN A 31 -23.56 -15.23 -28.54
CA GLN A 31 -22.13 -15.48 -28.77
C GLN A 31 -21.50 -14.51 -29.77
N LEU A 32 -22.22 -14.15 -30.83
CA LEU A 32 -21.75 -13.22 -31.86
C LEU A 32 -21.80 -11.75 -31.40
N GLY A 33 -22.50 -11.44 -30.31
CA GLY A 33 -22.64 -10.08 -29.75
C GLY A 33 -21.49 -9.63 -28.85
N ARG A 34 -20.59 -10.56 -28.47
CA ARG A 34 -19.54 -10.34 -27.45
C ARG A 34 -18.64 -9.12 -27.72
N MET A 35 -18.38 -8.77 -28.99
CA MET A 35 -17.59 -7.57 -29.34
C MET A 35 -18.20 -6.29 -28.76
N SER A 36 -19.50 -6.10 -28.97
CA SER A 36 -20.21 -4.92 -28.45
C SER A 36 -20.27 -4.88 -26.91
N GLN A 37 -20.15 -6.04 -26.24
CA GLN A 37 -20.15 -6.12 -24.78
C GLN A 37 -18.84 -5.60 -24.16
N TYR A 38 -17.67 -5.90 -24.73
CA TYR A 38 -16.40 -5.40 -24.18
C TYR A 38 -15.99 -4.02 -24.73
N CYS A 39 -16.42 -3.64 -25.93
CA CYS A 39 -16.11 -2.34 -26.53
C CYS A 39 -16.93 -1.17 -25.97
N GLY A 40 -17.96 -1.43 -25.14
CA GLY A 40 -18.73 -0.38 -24.49
C GLY A 40 -17.85 0.43 -23.52
N THR A 41 -18.15 1.72 -23.35
CA THR A 41 -17.34 2.63 -22.51
C THR A 41 -17.94 2.90 -21.14
N HIS A 42 -19.21 2.55 -20.92
CA HIS A 42 -19.94 2.89 -19.70
C HIS A 42 -20.75 1.69 -19.22
N MET A 43 -20.56 1.31 -17.95
CA MET A 43 -21.39 0.33 -17.22
C MET A 43 -21.69 -0.96 -18.00
N ASN A 44 -20.70 -1.50 -18.73
CA ASN A 44 -20.88 -2.74 -19.47
C ASN A 44 -21.26 -3.87 -18.50
N PRO A 45 -22.31 -4.66 -18.80
CA PRO A 45 -22.68 -5.78 -17.96
C PRO A 45 -21.64 -6.88 -18.07
N VAL A 46 -21.30 -7.46 -16.92
CA VAL A 46 -20.35 -8.55 -16.79
C VAL A 46 -20.94 -9.66 -15.93
N ALA A 47 -20.52 -10.90 -16.19
CA ALA A 47 -20.85 -12.04 -15.36
C ALA A 47 -19.76 -12.33 -14.32
N ASP A 48 -20.15 -12.90 -13.18
CA ASP A 48 -19.24 -13.56 -12.25
C ASP A 48 -19.19 -15.05 -12.57
N SER A 49 -17.98 -15.61 -12.72
CA SER A 49 -17.81 -17.03 -13.06
C SER A 49 -18.45 -17.97 -12.03
N ARG A 50 -18.56 -17.54 -10.76
CA ARG A 50 -19.21 -18.32 -9.69
C ARG A 50 -20.74 -18.37 -9.84
N LEU A 51 -21.32 -17.45 -10.61
CA LEU A 51 -22.76 -17.34 -10.82
C LEU A 51 -23.22 -17.90 -12.16
N GLN A 52 -22.29 -18.26 -13.07
CA GLN A 52 -22.62 -18.72 -14.43
C GLN A 52 -23.48 -20.00 -14.47
N GLY A 53 -23.43 -20.84 -13.42
CA GLY A 53 -24.27 -22.05 -13.30
C GLY A 53 -25.64 -21.84 -12.66
N HIS A 54 -25.95 -20.64 -12.15
CA HIS A 54 -27.19 -20.36 -11.42
C HIS A 54 -28.28 -19.66 -12.26
N PHE A 55 -27.99 -19.31 -13.51
CA PHE A 55 -28.94 -18.63 -14.38
C PHE A 55 -29.61 -19.60 -15.36
N ALA A 56 -30.88 -19.33 -15.65
CA ALA A 56 -31.65 -20.08 -16.64
C ALA A 56 -30.94 -20.06 -18.03
N PRO A 57 -30.97 -21.18 -18.79
CA PRO A 57 -30.41 -21.25 -20.12
C PRO A 57 -30.93 -20.10 -21.00
N GLY A 58 -30.02 -19.34 -21.63
CA GLY A 58 -30.34 -18.35 -22.66
C GLY A 58 -30.30 -16.86 -22.25
N SER A 59 -30.49 -16.48 -20.98
CA SER A 59 -30.55 -15.04 -20.63
C SER A 59 -29.21 -14.40 -20.21
N TYR A 60 -28.32 -15.14 -19.54
CA TYR A 60 -27.05 -14.61 -19.02
C TYR A 60 -25.81 -15.44 -19.39
N ALA A 61 -26.02 -16.59 -20.06
CA ALA A 61 -24.95 -17.50 -20.46
C ALA A 61 -23.94 -16.90 -21.47
N SER A 62 -24.26 -15.76 -22.07
CA SER A 62 -23.43 -15.11 -23.09
C SER A 62 -22.62 -13.90 -22.61
N LEU A 63 -22.83 -13.42 -21.38
CA LEU A 63 -22.10 -12.28 -20.84
C LEU A 63 -20.63 -12.61 -20.59
N LEU A 64 -19.76 -11.65 -20.88
CA LEU A 64 -18.33 -11.74 -20.58
C LEU A 64 -18.09 -11.64 -19.07
N THR A 65 -17.17 -12.45 -18.55
CA THR A 65 -16.60 -12.16 -17.23
C THR A 65 -15.68 -10.94 -17.31
N ILE A 66 -15.36 -10.32 -16.17
CA ILE A 66 -14.39 -9.21 -16.11
C ILE A 66 -13.06 -9.61 -16.77
N ARG A 67 -12.55 -10.81 -16.44
CA ARG A 67 -11.30 -11.34 -17.00
C ARG A 67 -11.38 -11.51 -18.52
N GLN A 68 -12.49 -12.03 -19.04
CA GLN A 68 -12.68 -12.19 -20.49
C GLN A 68 -12.83 -10.84 -21.19
N SER A 69 -13.56 -9.89 -20.59
CA SER A 69 -13.74 -8.54 -21.14
C SER A 69 -12.41 -7.79 -21.23
N HIS A 70 -11.61 -7.81 -20.15
CA HIS A 70 -10.27 -7.21 -20.18
C HIS A 70 -9.36 -7.93 -21.18
N GLY A 71 -9.30 -9.26 -21.15
CA GLY A 71 -8.49 -10.01 -22.11
C GLY A 71 -8.82 -9.68 -23.57
N ALA A 72 -10.09 -9.44 -23.88
CA ALA A 72 -10.53 -8.99 -25.19
C ALA A 72 -10.08 -7.54 -25.50
N LEU A 73 -10.21 -6.61 -24.55
CA LEU A 73 -9.74 -5.22 -24.73
C LEU A 73 -8.25 -5.13 -25.05
N TYR A 74 -7.40 -5.91 -24.37
CA TYR A 74 -5.96 -5.91 -24.64
C TYR A 74 -5.61 -6.67 -25.93
N THR A 75 -6.21 -7.84 -26.17
CA THR A 75 -5.95 -8.62 -27.40
C THR A 75 -6.43 -7.90 -28.66
N SER A 76 -7.45 -7.04 -28.54
CA SER A 76 -7.92 -6.18 -29.63
C SER A 76 -7.18 -4.84 -29.74
N CYS A 77 -6.13 -4.63 -28.95
CA CYS A 77 -5.33 -3.40 -28.91
C CYS A 77 -6.15 -2.13 -28.61
N ILE A 78 -7.29 -2.26 -27.94
CA ILE A 78 -8.01 -1.12 -27.38
C ILE A 78 -7.28 -0.60 -26.15
N LEU A 79 -6.69 -1.50 -25.35
CA LEU A 79 -5.81 -1.17 -24.24
C LEU A 79 -4.41 -1.76 -24.47
N ASP A 80 -3.39 -1.13 -23.91
CA ASP A 80 -1.99 -1.51 -24.06
C ASP A 80 -1.45 -2.27 -22.84
N ALA A 81 -0.62 -3.27 -23.11
CA ALA A 81 0.16 -3.93 -22.07
C ALA A 81 1.27 -3.00 -21.56
N LEU A 82 1.11 -2.52 -20.32
CA LEU A 82 2.11 -1.74 -19.59
C LEU A 82 2.94 -2.60 -18.62
N TYR A 83 4.09 -2.09 -18.19
CA TYR A 83 4.83 -2.65 -17.07
C TYR A 83 4.81 -1.73 -15.86
N PHE A 84 4.82 -2.33 -14.68
CA PHE A 84 4.88 -1.67 -13.39
C PHE A 84 6.13 -2.17 -12.66
N GLY A 85 6.47 -1.58 -11.53
CA GLY A 85 7.53 -2.17 -10.72
C GLY A 85 7.83 -1.50 -9.41
N ILE A 86 8.73 -2.10 -8.66
CA ILE A 86 9.26 -1.54 -7.42
C ILE A 86 10.66 -0.98 -7.66
N TYR A 87 10.89 0.27 -7.30
CA TYR A 87 12.16 0.98 -7.41
C TYR A 87 12.79 1.20 -6.03
N GLY A 88 14.04 0.77 -5.84
CA GLY A 88 14.75 0.91 -4.56
C GLY A 88 16.14 0.28 -4.58
N ASN A 89 16.90 0.47 -3.49
CA ASN A 89 18.28 -0.05 -3.41
C ASN A 89 18.35 -1.53 -2.98
N SER A 90 17.31 -2.05 -2.32
CA SER A 90 17.29 -3.42 -1.79
C SER A 90 15.95 -4.08 -2.08
N VAL A 91 15.65 -4.27 -3.36
CA VAL A 91 14.34 -4.74 -3.86
C VAL A 91 14.39 -6.07 -4.60
N ALA A 92 15.58 -6.65 -4.81
CA ALA A 92 15.72 -7.98 -5.40
C ALA A 92 14.92 -9.05 -4.66
N GLN A 93 14.65 -8.82 -3.37
CA GLN A 93 13.89 -9.72 -2.50
C GLN A 93 12.45 -9.27 -2.22
N SER A 94 11.98 -8.23 -2.90
CA SER A 94 10.62 -7.71 -2.70
C SER A 94 9.56 -8.75 -3.05
N LEU A 95 8.48 -8.79 -2.27
CA LEU A 95 7.32 -9.64 -2.52
C LEU A 95 6.23 -8.91 -3.33
N SER A 96 6.40 -7.60 -3.61
CA SER A 96 5.47 -6.82 -4.43
C SER A 96 5.22 -7.40 -5.82
N PRO A 97 6.24 -7.91 -6.55
CA PRO A 97 6.01 -8.56 -7.84
C PRO A 97 5.05 -9.75 -7.76
N ALA A 98 5.12 -10.56 -6.70
CA ALA A 98 4.24 -11.72 -6.56
C ALA A 98 2.77 -11.31 -6.44
N MET A 99 2.47 -10.33 -5.59
CA MET A 99 1.09 -9.89 -5.37
C MET A 99 0.49 -9.12 -6.55
N HIS A 100 1.27 -8.23 -7.19
CA HIS A 100 0.77 -7.44 -8.30
C HIS A 100 0.58 -8.29 -9.57
N ASN A 101 1.53 -9.18 -9.89
CA ASN A 101 1.37 -10.08 -11.04
C ASN A 101 0.18 -11.01 -10.87
N ALA A 102 0.00 -11.61 -9.68
CA ALA A 102 -1.19 -12.43 -9.39
C ALA A 102 -2.50 -11.63 -9.55
N ALA A 103 -2.52 -10.35 -9.12
CA ALA A 103 -3.68 -9.49 -9.27
C ALA A 103 -3.97 -9.12 -10.74
N PHE A 104 -2.94 -8.86 -11.55
CA PHE A 104 -3.07 -8.61 -12.98
C PHE A 104 -3.62 -9.84 -13.71
N ASP A 105 -3.08 -11.02 -13.43
CA ASP A 105 -3.48 -12.30 -14.04
C ASP A 105 -4.96 -12.63 -13.77
N LEU A 106 -5.40 -12.46 -12.52
CA LEU A 106 -6.80 -12.66 -12.13
C LEU A 106 -7.71 -11.65 -12.85
N SER A 107 -7.24 -10.41 -12.99
CA SER A 107 -8.00 -9.31 -13.61
C SER A 107 -8.00 -9.38 -15.14
N GLY A 108 -7.27 -10.32 -15.77
CA GLY A 108 -7.17 -10.43 -17.22
C GLY A 108 -6.37 -9.30 -17.87
N MET A 109 -5.46 -8.68 -17.11
CA MET A 109 -4.59 -7.62 -17.56
C MET A 109 -3.21 -8.21 -17.90
N PRO A 110 -2.67 -8.03 -19.12
CA PRO A 110 -1.37 -8.56 -19.52
C PRO A 110 -0.20 -7.67 -19.02
N HIS A 111 -0.40 -7.01 -17.88
CA HIS A 111 0.62 -6.17 -17.26
C HIS A 111 1.69 -7.02 -16.58
N VAL A 112 2.90 -6.47 -16.46
CA VAL A 112 3.99 -7.14 -15.74
C VAL A 112 4.55 -6.22 -14.67
N TYR A 113 4.63 -6.70 -13.44
CA TYR A 113 5.28 -6.03 -12.32
C TYR A 113 6.72 -6.54 -12.14
N LYS A 114 7.69 -5.62 -12.19
CA LYS A 114 9.14 -5.90 -12.21
C LYS A 114 9.85 -5.35 -10.97
N THR A 115 11.11 -5.74 -10.79
CA THR A 115 12.03 -5.18 -9.80
C THR A 115 13.05 -4.28 -10.49
N PHE A 116 13.25 -3.07 -9.95
CA PHE A 116 14.23 -2.10 -10.43
C PHE A 116 15.17 -1.75 -9.27
N GLN A 117 16.26 -2.53 -9.14
CA GLN A 117 17.23 -2.33 -8.07
C GLN A 117 18.34 -1.38 -8.48
N HIS A 118 18.34 -0.19 -7.89
CA HIS A 118 19.33 0.86 -8.17
C HIS A 118 19.78 1.56 -6.89
N SER A 119 21.04 1.98 -6.85
CA SER A 119 21.62 2.71 -5.73
C SER A 119 21.36 4.23 -5.80
N THR A 120 20.93 4.74 -6.95
CA THR A 120 20.64 6.16 -7.18
C THR A 120 19.27 6.38 -7.82
N LEU A 121 18.87 7.63 -8.04
CA LEU A 121 17.67 8.00 -8.81
C LEU A 121 17.95 8.27 -10.29
N ARG A 122 19.20 8.21 -10.74
CA ARG A 122 19.57 8.53 -12.13
C ARG A 122 18.86 7.62 -13.13
N GLU A 123 18.69 6.35 -12.76
CA GLU A 123 18.05 5.36 -13.61
C GLU A 123 16.53 5.53 -13.66
N LEU A 124 15.94 6.24 -12.69
CA LEU A 124 14.51 6.52 -12.67
C LEU A 124 14.09 7.35 -13.89
N GLU A 125 14.91 8.32 -14.32
CA GLU A 125 14.60 9.19 -15.47
C GLU A 125 14.30 8.40 -16.75
N TYR A 126 15.05 7.33 -17.02
CA TYR A 126 14.81 6.46 -18.17
C TYR A 126 13.48 5.70 -18.06
N LEU A 127 13.11 5.27 -16.86
CA LEU A 127 11.81 4.62 -16.62
C LEU A 127 10.65 5.61 -16.77
N LEU A 128 10.83 6.85 -16.32
CA LEU A 128 9.81 7.90 -16.42
C LEU A 128 9.58 8.34 -17.87
N SER A 129 10.58 8.22 -18.74
CA SER A 129 10.47 8.56 -20.16
C SER A 129 9.96 7.41 -21.04
N ASP A 130 9.81 6.20 -20.50
CA ASP A 130 9.28 5.05 -21.22
C ASP A 130 7.74 5.11 -21.36
N PRO A 131 7.19 5.15 -22.60
CA PRO A 131 5.75 5.19 -22.82
C PRO A 131 4.96 4.03 -22.21
N LYS A 132 5.62 2.88 -21.96
CA LYS A 132 5.01 1.66 -21.43
C LYS A 132 5.11 1.51 -19.91
N MET A 133 5.77 2.44 -19.21
CA MET A 133 5.81 2.44 -17.75
C MET A 133 4.43 2.84 -17.20
N GLY A 134 3.74 1.94 -16.51
CA GLY A 134 2.38 2.14 -15.99
C GLY A 134 2.32 2.70 -14.56
N GLY A 135 3.40 2.55 -13.79
CA GLY A 135 3.50 3.05 -12.42
C GLY A 135 4.62 2.37 -11.64
N LEU A 136 5.11 3.05 -10.60
CA LEU A 136 6.21 2.56 -9.77
C LEU A 136 5.86 2.66 -8.29
N SER A 137 6.09 1.57 -7.55
CA SER A 137 6.20 1.63 -6.10
C SER A 137 7.62 2.05 -5.72
N ILE A 138 7.76 3.14 -4.97
CA ILE A 138 9.04 3.67 -4.53
C ILE A 138 9.32 3.19 -3.11
N THR A 139 10.50 2.62 -2.87
CA THR A 139 10.90 2.19 -1.53
C THR A 139 12.22 2.82 -1.09
N ALA A 140 12.69 2.45 0.10
CA ALA A 140 13.91 2.99 0.68
C ALA A 140 15.12 2.86 -0.28
N PRO A 141 15.98 3.89 -0.35
CA PRO A 141 15.97 5.15 0.41
C PRO A 141 15.22 6.31 -0.28
N PHE A 142 14.51 6.07 -1.38
CA PHE A 142 14.14 7.12 -2.32
C PHE A 142 12.80 7.83 -2.07
N LYS A 143 12.01 7.39 -1.07
CA LYS A 143 10.63 7.90 -0.86
C LYS A 143 10.54 9.41 -0.69
N SER A 144 11.53 10.07 -0.08
CA SER A 144 11.56 11.54 0.01
C SER A 144 12.29 12.20 -1.16
N GLN A 145 13.23 11.50 -1.80
CA GLN A 145 14.02 12.03 -2.91
C GLN A 145 13.23 12.06 -4.22
N VAL A 146 12.30 11.13 -4.42
CA VAL A 146 11.47 11.05 -5.62
C VAL A 146 10.52 12.25 -5.79
N LEU A 147 10.32 13.06 -4.73
CA LEU A 147 9.46 14.24 -4.78
C LEU A 147 9.86 15.24 -5.88
N SER A 148 11.13 15.30 -6.27
CA SER A 148 11.59 16.18 -7.37
C SER A 148 11.06 15.77 -8.74
N PHE A 149 10.55 14.55 -8.89
CA PHE A 149 9.97 14.02 -10.13
C PHE A 149 8.43 14.08 -10.14
N VAL A 150 7.81 14.53 -9.04
CA VAL A 150 6.36 14.56 -8.86
C VAL A 150 5.83 15.95 -9.20
N ASN A 151 4.85 16.01 -10.11
CA ASN A 151 4.21 17.26 -10.50
C ASN A 151 2.91 17.50 -9.73
N GLU A 152 2.16 16.42 -9.48
CA GLU A 152 0.90 16.43 -8.73
C GLU A 152 1.05 15.49 -7.54
N ILE A 153 0.69 15.93 -6.33
CA ILE A 153 0.91 15.15 -5.11
C ILE A 153 -0.37 15.08 -4.30
N SER A 154 -0.65 13.92 -3.73
CA SER A 154 -1.77 13.77 -2.78
C SER A 154 -1.56 14.66 -1.56
N HIS A 155 -2.66 15.09 -0.94
CA HIS A 155 -2.60 15.88 0.29
C HIS A 155 -1.83 15.12 1.38
N GLU A 156 -2.10 13.81 1.49
CA GLU A 156 -1.47 12.88 2.42
C GLU A 156 0.04 12.78 2.18
N ALA A 157 0.47 12.53 0.94
CA ALA A 157 1.90 12.39 0.61
C ALA A 157 2.67 13.71 0.83
N SER A 158 2.04 14.86 0.56
CA SER A 158 2.59 16.18 0.85
C SER A 158 2.80 16.42 2.35
N MET A 159 1.80 16.04 3.16
CA MET A 159 1.89 16.10 4.62
C MET A 159 2.95 15.15 5.19
N ILE A 160 3.05 13.93 4.66
CA ILE A 160 4.06 12.94 5.05
C ILE A 160 5.48 13.39 4.62
N GLY A 161 5.59 14.09 3.49
CA GLY A 161 6.88 14.44 2.87
C GLY A 161 7.60 13.22 2.27
N ALA A 162 6.83 12.24 1.79
CA ALA A 162 7.36 11.04 1.16
C ALA A 162 6.32 10.40 0.23
N VAL A 163 6.76 9.95 -0.94
CA VAL A 163 5.96 9.25 -1.95
C VAL A 163 6.44 7.80 -2.04
N ASN A 164 5.50 6.85 -1.96
CA ASN A 164 5.78 5.43 -2.18
C ASN A 164 5.10 4.90 -3.47
N THR A 165 4.30 5.72 -4.14
CA THR A 165 3.50 5.34 -5.31
C THR A 165 3.56 6.45 -6.34
N LEU A 166 4.10 6.15 -7.51
CA LEU A 166 4.25 7.09 -8.62
C LEU A 166 3.40 6.61 -9.79
N VAL A 167 2.52 7.47 -10.29
CA VAL A 167 1.58 7.17 -11.38
C VAL A 167 1.78 8.17 -12.52
N PRO A 168 2.05 7.71 -13.76
CA PRO A 168 2.12 8.60 -14.92
C PRO A 168 0.73 9.13 -15.28
N LEU A 169 0.64 10.43 -15.54
CA LEU A 169 -0.55 11.10 -16.04
C LEU A 169 -0.36 11.39 -17.53
N ARG A 170 -1.17 10.74 -18.38
CA ARG A 170 -1.05 10.81 -19.85
C ARG A 170 -2.04 11.79 -20.50
N SER A 171 -3.24 11.91 -19.95
CA SER A 171 -4.30 12.79 -20.47
C SER A 171 -4.48 14.05 -19.61
N GLY A 172 -4.83 15.17 -20.27
CA GLY A 172 -4.98 16.50 -19.65
C GLY A 172 -6.36 16.80 -19.06
N GLY A 173 -7.15 15.78 -18.69
CA GLY A 173 -8.46 15.96 -18.07
C GLY A 173 -8.34 16.17 -16.55
N SER A 174 -9.00 17.20 -16.04
CA SER A 174 -8.95 17.66 -14.63
C SER A 174 -9.56 16.71 -13.58
N THR A 175 -9.77 15.43 -13.90
CA THR A 175 -10.28 14.43 -12.96
C THR A 175 -9.72 13.03 -13.29
N GLY A 176 -8.59 12.68 -12.65
CA GLY A 176 -8.25 11.34 -12.14
C GLY A 176 -8.09 10.17 -13.13
N VAL A 177 -6.91 9.53 -13.10
CA VAL A 177 -6.63 8.07 -13.26
C VAL A 177 -7.34 7.29 -14.40
N SER A 178 -8.01 7.95 -15.34
CA SER A 178 -8.92 7.33 -16.31
C SER A 178 -8.22 6.78 -17.56
N ASP A 179 -6.90 6.94 -17.64
CA ASP A 179 -6.07 6.56 -18.79
C ASP A 179 -5.02 5.49 -18.41
N SER A 180 -5.35 4.68 -17.40
CA SER A 180 -4.41 3.80 -16.68
C SER A 180 -3.79 2.67 -17.52
N SER A 181 -4.26 2.45 -18.75
CA SER A 181 -3.82 1.32 -19.59
C SER A 181 -3.62 1.69 -21.05
N HIS A 182 -3.38 2.96 -21.37
CA HIS A 182 -2.90 3.39 -22.68
C HIS A 182 -1.40 3.69 -22.61
N ALA A 183 -0.63 3.17 -23.56
CA ALA A 183 0.78 3.50 -23.68
C ALA A 183 0.94 4.90 -24.30
N GLY A 184 1.95 5.62 -23.86
CA GLY A 184 2.19 6.99 -24.30
C GLY A 184 3.09 7.74 -23.33
N ALA A 185 3.73 8.78 -23.83
CA ALA A 185 4.57 9.65 -23.01
C ALA A 185 3.75 10.26 -21.87
N ALA A 186 4.26 10.15 -20.64
CA ALA A 186 3.67 10.83 -19.49
C ALA A 186 3.85 12.36 -19.64
N ARG A 187 2.80 13.13 -19.35
CA ARG A 187 2.86 14.60 -19.30
C ARG A 187 3.31 15.10 -17.95
N SER A 188 2.86 14.41 -16.90
CA SER A 188 3.16 14.70 -15.50
C SER A 188 3.12 13.40 -14.70
N PHE A 189 3.62 13.46 -13.46
CA PHE A 189 3.55 12.35 -12.52
C PHE A 189 2.78 12.73 -11.28
N TYR A 190 1.85 11.85 -10.91
CA TYR A 190 1.15 11.88 -9.64
C TYR A 190 1.90 11.06 -8.59
N GLY A 191 2.16 11.65 -7.44
CA GLY A 191 2.79 11.02 -6.29
C GLY A 191 1.82 10.82 -5.13
N ASP A 192 1.77 9.59 -4.61
CA ASP A 192 0.97 9.25 -3.43
C ASP A 192 1.78 8.46 -2.40
N ASN A 193 1.22 8.34 -1.19
CA ASN A 193 1.74 7.52 -0.12
C ASN A 193 0.65 6.56 0.35
N THR A 194 0.80 5.27 0.06
CA THR A 194 -0.14 4.22 0.50
C THR A 194 0.33 3.49 1.76
N ASP A 195 1.53 3.80 2.28
CA ASP A 195 2.05 3.18 3.50
C ASP A 195 1.14 3.52 4.69
N TRP A 196 0.71 4.79 4.81
CA TRP A 196 -0.13 5.23 5.92
C TRP A 196 -1.50 4.53 5.92
N ILE A 197 -2.04 4.21 4.74
CA ILE A 197 -3.28 3.44 4.58
C ILE A 197 -3.07 2.02 5.08
N GLY A 198 -1.96 1.38 4.67
CA GLY A 198 -1.63 0.04 5.12
C GLY A 198 -1.49 -0.05 6.64
N ILE A 199 -0.78 0.92 7.23
CA ILE A 199 -0.62 1.03 8.67
C ILE A 199 -1.97 1.26 9.38
N THR A 200 -2.79 2.18 8.87
CA THR A 200 -4.11 2.51 9.42
C THR A 200 -5.02 1.29 9.46
N ASN A 201 -5.08 0.53 8.36
CA ASN A 201 -5.87 -0.69 8.28
C ASN A 201 -5.36 -1.75 9.27
N CYS A 202 -4.05 -1.96 9.34
CA CYS A 202 -3.46 -2.95 10.23
C CYS A 202 -3.67 -2.61 11.72
N VAL A 203 -3.57 -1.33 12.11
CA VAL A 203 -3.91 -0.90 13.47
C VAL A 203 -5.39 -1.14 13.73
N THR A 204 -6.27 -0.63 12.86
CA THR A 204 -7.74 -0.71 13.06
C THR A 204 -8.24 -2.16 13.15
N ASN A 205 -7.71 -3.06 12.33
CA ASN A 205 -8.15 -4.45 12.28
C ASN A 205 -7.64 -5.31 13.46
N ASN A 206 -6.58 -4.87 14.15
CA ASN A 206 -5.92 -5.67 15.20
C ASN A 206 -5.98 -5.01 16.59
N LEU A 207 -6.44 -3.78 16.69
CA LEU A 207 -6.63 -3.10 17.97
C LEU A 207 -7.89 -3.64 18.65
N SER A 208 -7.74 -4.14 19.87
CA SER A 208 -8.86 -4.67 20.65
C SER A 208 -9.85 -3.56 21.03
N PRO A 209 -11.16 -3.87 21.20
CA PRO A 209 -12.16 -2.87 21.57
C PRO A 209 -11.86 -2.11 22.87
N ILE A 210 -11.19 -2.76 23.85
CA ILE A 210 -10.76 -2.12 25.10
C ILE A 210 -9.72 -1.01 24.86
N ASN A 211 -8.90 -1.16 23.82
CA ASN A 211 -7.87 -0.21 23.40
C ASN A 211 -8.36 0.74 22.28
N ALA A 212 -9.68 0.85 22.06
CA ALA A 212 -10.26 1.77 21.09
C ALA A 212 -9.68 3.18 21.26
N ILE A 213 -9.40 3.85 20.15
CA ILE A 213 -8.64 5.10 20.14
C ILE A 213 -9.45 6.22 20.81
N ARG A 214 -8.86 6.79 21.86
CA ARG A 214 -9.41 7.86 22.70
C ARG A 214 -8.40 9.00 22.78
N ARG A 215 -8.80 10.11 23.40
CA ARG A 215 -7.91 11.26 23.64
C ARG A 215 -6.71 10.93 24.54
N THR A 216 -6.81 9.86 25.34
CA THR A 216 -5.74 9.36 26.22
C THR A 216 -4.89 8.29 25.57
N THR A 217 -5.20 7.87 24.34
CA THR A 217 -4.41 6.85 23.64
C THR A 217 -3.03 7.38 23.35
N THR A 218 -2.03 6.63 23.82
CA THR A 218 -0.62 6.87 23.55
C THR A 218 -0.12 5.90 22.48
N ALA A 219 0.69 6.40 21.56
CA ALA A 219 1.38 5.57 20.58
C ALA A 219 2.88 5.81 20.59
N LEU A 220 3.65 4.80 20.18
CA LEU A 220 5.10 4.85 20.03
C LEU A 220 5.50 4.49 18.60
N VAL A 221 6.25 5.37 17.95
CA VAL A 221 6.91 5.12 16.66
C VAL A 221 8.39 4.88 16.91
N VAL A 222 8.91 3.76 16.41
CA VAL A 222 10.32 3.41 16.55
C VAL A 222 11.01 3.50 15.19
N GLY A 223 11.99 4.38 15.06
CA GLY A 223 12.64 4.75 13.81
C GLY A 223 12.22 6.13 13.31
N ALA A 224 13.00 6.70 12.40
CA ALA A 224 12.78 8.04 11.83
C ALA A 224 12.90 8.11 10.29
N GLY A 225 12.69 6.97 9.60
CA GLY A 225 12.74 6.89 8.14
C GLY A 225 11.43 7.25 7.44
N GLY A 226 11.34 6.98 6.13
CA GLY A 226 10.12 7.22 5.34
C GLY A 226 8.87 6.50 5.88
N MET A 227 9.03 5.27 6.38
CA MET A 227 7.93 4.54 7.04
C MET A 227 7.50 5.20 8.36
N ALA A 228 8.43 5.78 9.12
CA ALA A 228 8.11 6.46 10.37
C ALA A 228 7.28 7.74 10.14
N ARG A 229 7.53 8.44 9.03
CA ARG A 229 6.69 9.55 8.57
C ARG A 229 5.26 9.07 8.29
N ALA A 230 5.10 8.00 7.51
CA ALA A 230 3.78 7.44 7.23
C ALA A 230 3.08 6.90 8.48
N ALA A 231 3.81 6.26 9.40
CA ALA A 231 3.29 5.78 10.68
C ALA A 231 2.79 6.94 11.56
N THR A 232 3.58 8.00 11.70
CA THR A 232 3.20 9.20 12.46
C THR A 232 1.94 9.83 11.88
N TYR A 233 1.87 9.98 10.55
CA TYR A 233 0.68 10.49 9.89
C TYR A 233 -0.55 9.59 10.09
N ALA A 234 -0.39 8.26 9.97
CA ALA A 234 -1.46 7.30 10.21
C ALA A 234 -2.03 7.42 11.63
N LEU A 235 -1.16 7.55 12.64
CA LEU A 235 -1.57 7.75 14.04
C LEU A 235 -2.37 9.04 14.24
N VAL A 236 -1.91 10.16 13.64
CA VAL A 236 -2.64 11.43 13.66
C VAL A 236 -4.03 11.28 13.01
N ARG A 237 -4.12 10.61 11.84
CA ARG A 237 -5.38 10.37 11.13
C ARG A 237 -6.33 9.45 11.90
N LEU A 238 -5.79 8.49 12.64
CA LEU A 238 -6.53 7.63 13.54
C LEU A 238 -7.05 8.35 14.80
N GLY A 239 -6.62 9.59 15.04
CA GLY A 239 -7.06 10.41 16.18
C GLY A 239 -6.21 10.25 17.44
N VAL A 240 -5.05 9.59 17.35
CA VAL A 240 -4.09 9.51 18.45
C VAL A 240 -3.57 10.91 18.78
N ARG A 241 -3.67 11.29 20.07
CA ARG A 241 -3.29 12.63 20.53
C ARG A 241 -1.92 12.71 21.15
N GLN A 242 -1.35 11.58 21.58
CA GLN A 242 -0.04 11.54 22.22
C GLN A 242 0.85 10.53 21.49
N ILE A 243 1.85 11.04 20.77
CA ILE A 243 2.77 10.23 19.97
C ILE A 243 4.19 10.39 20.52
N PHE A 244 4.85 9.28 20.81
CA PHE A 244 6.26 9.24 21.13
C PHE A 244 7.06 8.74 19.93
N ILE A 245 8.25 9.29 19.69
CA ILE A 245 9.20 8.77 18.72
C ILE A 245 10.48 8.36 19.45
N HIS A 246 11.00 7.18 19.14
CA HIS A 246 12.36 6.81 19.48
C HIS A 246 13.15 6.48 18.20
N ASN A 247 14.39 6.97 18.10
CA ASN A 247 15.31 6.59 17.02
C ASN A 247 16.75 6.57 17.54
N ARG A 248 17.59 5.69 17.00
CA ARG A 248 19.02 5.56 17.39
C ARG A 248 19.81 6.87 17.27
N THR A 249 19.54 7.65 16.22
CA THR A 249 20.13 8.97 15.99
C THR A 249 19.09 10.01 16.40
N LEU A 250 19.32 10.69 17.52
CA LEU A 250 18.37 11.62 18.15
C LEU A 250 17.90 12.70 17.17
N GLU A 251 18.85 13.29 16.43
CA GLU A 251 18.60 14.38 15.50
C GLU A 251 17.61 14.00 14.40
N ARG A 252 17.56 12.71 14.03
CA ARG A 252 16.58 12.21 13.04
C ARG A 252 15.17 12.13 13.62
N ALA A 253 15.02 11.75 14.90
CA ALA A 253 13.71 11.77 15.57
C ALA A 253 13.22 13.20 15.77
N GLU A 254 14.10 14.11 16.17
CA GLU A 254 13.79 15.54 16.30
C GLU A 254 13.40 16.16 14.96
N ALA A 255 14.13 15.85 13.88
CA ALA A 255 13.78 16.29 12.54
C ALA A 255 12.40 15.77 12.08
N LEU A 256 12.04 14.53 12.46
CA LEU A 256 10.72 13.97 12.19
C LEU A 256 9.62 14.71 12.97
N ALA A 257 9.83 14.97 14.26
CA ALA A 257 8.90 15.72 15.09
C ALA A 257 8.71 17.16 14.56
N LYS A 258 9.81 17.83 14.22
CA LYS A 258 9.83 19.18 13.61
C LYS A 258 9.08 19.22 12.28
N HIS A 259 9.27 18.24 11.40
CA HIS A 259 8.57 18.16 10.11
C HIS A 259 7.04 18.22 10.27
N PHE A 260 6.47 17.51 11.24
CA PHE A 260 5.03 17.52 11.49
C PHE A 260 4.55 18.76 12.25
N ALA A 261 5.41 19.34 13.09
CA ALA A 261 5.10 20.58 13.79
C ALA A 261 5.00 21.77 12.84
N GLU A 262 5.94 21.89 11.90
CA GLU A 262 5.92 22.94 10.87
C GLU A 262 4.70 22.85 9.93
N ARG A 263 4.10 21.65 9.82
CA ARG A 263 2.86 21.41 9.06
C ARG A 263 1.59 21.63 9.87
N GLY A 264 1.71 22.07 11.12
CA GLY A 264 0.57 22.28 12.01
C GLY A 264 -0.17 21.00 12.39
N LEU A 265 0.41 19.83 12.14
CA LEU A 265 -0.22 18.54 12.44
C LEU A 265 -0.01 18.14 13.89
N LEU A 266 1.13 18.51 14.50
CA LEU A 266 1.53 18.10 15.85
C LEU A 266 2.18 19.27 16.59
N ARG A 267 2.13 19.27 17.92
CA ARG A 267 2.96 20.17 18.76
C ARG A 267 4.10 19.38 19.39
N ILE A 268 5.33 19.88 19.31
CA ILE A 268 6.46 19.28 20.05
C ILE A 268 6.26 19.57 21.54
N THR A 269 6.35 18.53 22.36
CA THR A 269 6.28 18.63 23.83
C THR A 269 7.42 17.87 24.46
N GLU A 270 7.87 18.31 25.63
CA GLU A 270 8.76 17.50 26.47
C GLU A 270 8.10 16.16 26.84
N PRO A 271 8.89 15.10 27.10
CA PRO A 271 8.40 13.80 27.57
C PRO A 271 7.99 13.91 29.05
N THR A 272 7.05 14.79 29.36
CA THR A 272 6.52 15.01 30.71
C THR A 272 5.00 15.12 30.64
N LYS A 273 4.34 15.17 31.81
CA LYS A 273 2.89 15.30 31.92
C LYS A 273 2.36 16.39 30.98
N ARG A 274 1.17 16.10 30.42
CA ARG A 274 0.37 16.95 29.52
C ARG A 274 0.67 18.45 29.69
N PRO A 275 0.82 19.22 28.61
CA PRO A 275 0.77 20.68 28.72
C PRO A 275 -0.52 21.06 29.46
N PHE A 276 -0.36 21.72 30.61
CA PHE A 276 -1.42 22.09 31.55
C PHE A 276 -2.67 22.55 30.78
N CYS A 277 -3.77 21.82 30.94
CA CYS A 277 -5.10 22.34 30.65
C CYS A 277 -5.64 22.85 31.98
N GLU A 278 -5.81 24.16 32.11
CA GLU A 278 -6.47 24.73 33.27
C GLU A 278 -7.91 24.18 33.37
N PRO A 279 -8.37 23.79 34.57
CA PRO A 279 -9.74 23.37 34.78
C PRO A 279 -10.67 24.58 34.61
N GLY A 280 -11.33 24.68 33.45
CA GLY A 280 -12.26 25.77 33.13
C GLY A 280 -12.19 26.30 31.69
N ALA A 281 -11.19 25.90 30.90
CA ALA A 281 -11.11 26.28 29.49
C ALA A 281 -12.05 25.42 28.64
N ASP A 282 -13.12 26.04 28.12
CA ASP A 282 -14.04 25.45 27.15
C ASP A 282 -13.30 24.84 25.94
N HIS A 283 -13.53 23.54 25.73
CA HIS A 283 -13.62 22.78 24.48
C HIS A 283 -12.99 23.28 23.15
N GLN A 284 -11.78 23.83 23.14
CA GLN A 284 -10.90 23.68 21.98
C GLN A 284 -9.93 22.53 22.23
N ALA A 285 -10.24 21.37 21.66
CA ALA A 285 -9.42 20.16 21.74
C ALA A 285 -7.99 20.49 21.27
N GLY A 286 -7.04 20.54 22.22
CA GLY A 286 -5.64 20.86 21.92
C GLY A 286 -5.07 19.97 20.81
N ALA A 287 -4.22 20.57 19.96
CA ALA A 287 -3.52 19.86 18.90
C ALA A 287 -2.80 18.62 19.46
N PRO A 288 -2.74 17.51 18.70
CA PRO A 288 -2.02 16.31 19.13
C PRO A 288 -0.54 16.66 19.37
N SER A 289 0.12 15.97 20.29
CA SER A 289 1.50 16.22 20.66
C SER A 289 2.44 15.12 20.20
N ILE A 290 3.69 15.50 19.98
CA ILE A 290 4.79 14.59 19.68
C ILE A 290 5.98 14.84 20.60
N SER A 291 6.52 13.77 21.17
CA SER A 291 7.66 13.81 22.09
C SER A 291 8.73 12.81 21.67
N VAL A 292 10.00 13.16 21.85
CA VAL A 292 11.13 12.30 21.48
C VAL A 292 11.67 11.60 22.73
N LEU A 293 11.80 10.28 22.67
CA LEU A 293 12.47 9.47 23.69
C LEU A 293 13.93 9.25 23.25
N PRO A 294 14.91 9.87 23.92
CA PRO A 294 16.29 9.90 23.42
C PRO A 294 16.95 8.52 23.49
N GLU A 295 16.75 7.77 24.58
CA GLU A 295 17.40 6.49 24.82
C GLU A 295 16.42 5.41 25.29
N LYS A 296 16.67 4.15 24.93
CA LYS A 296 15.89 3.00 25.41
C LYS A 296 16.10 2.69 26.89
N THR A 297 17.19 3.17 27.48
CA THR A 297 17.50 3.05 28.91
C THR A 297 16.56 3.90 29.77
N ASN A 298 15.94 4.93 29.19
CA ASN A 298 15.03 5.80 29.93
C ASN A 298 13.73 5.07 30.29
N CYS A 299 13.26 5.31 31.51
CA CYS A 299 11.93 4.87 31.92
C CYS A 299 10.85 5.53 31.04
N TRP A 300 9.70 4.88 30.96
CA TRP A 300 8.53 5.52 30.37
C TRP A 300 8.17 6.80 31.17
N PRO A 301 7.84 7.94 30.52
CA PRO A 301 7.57 9.19 31.22
C PRO A 301 6.51 9.05 32.33
N GLU A 302 6.81 9.59 33.51
CA GLU A 302 5.88 9.55 34.64
C GLU A 302 4.57 10.31 34.34
N GLY A 303 3.44 9.70 34.69
CA GLY A 303 2.11 10.29 34.50
C GLY A 303 1.62 10.29 33.05
N VAL A 304 2.25 9.51 32.17
CA VAL A 304 1.79 9.23 30.81
C VAL A 304 1.41 7.76 30.71
N ASP A 305 0.22 7.47 30.18
CA ASP A 305 -0.22 6.10 29.95
C ASP A 305 0.74 5.40 28.97
N PRO A 306 1.18 4.15 29.24
CA PRO A 306 1.98 3.36 28.30
C PRO A 306 1.29 3.26 26.92
N PRO A 307 2.07 3.08 25.84
CA PRO A 307 1.51 3.03 24.51
C PRO A 307 0.68 1.77 24.31
N THR A 308 -0.51 1.91 23.71
CA THR A 308 -1.33 0.77 23.26
C THR A 308 -1.18 0.49 21.77
N ILE A 309 -0.44 1.36 21.05
CA ILE A 309 -0.09 1.20 19.64
C ILE A 309 1.41 1.45 19.49
N VAL A 310 2.15 0.44 19.02
CA VAL A 310 3.58 0.55 18.76
C VAL A 310 3.84 0.23 17.29
N ILE A 311 4.62 1.06 16.60
CA ILE A 311 4.96 0.86 15.19
C ILE A 311 6.48 0.92 15.02
N SER A 312 7.10 -0.24 14.79
CA SER A 312 8.51 -0.34 14.43
C SER A 312 8.72 -0.14 12.94
N CYS A 313 9.44 0.92 12.63
CA CYS A 313 9.83 1.36 11.30
C CYS A 313 11.34 1.12 11.05
N ILE A 314 11.99 0.31 11.88
CA ILE A 314 13.40 -0.04 11.72
C ILE A 314 13.52 -1.00 10.52
N THR A 315 14.32 -0.61 9.52
CA THR A 315 14.67 -1.52 8.44
C THR A 315 15.61 -2.60 8.96
N THR A 316 15.21 -3.86 8.84
CA THR A 316 16.03 -5.02 9.19
C THR A 316 16.44 -5.78 7.93
N ARG A 317 17.49 -6.60 8.07
CA ARG A 317 17.94 -7.56 7.06
C ARG A 317 18.22 -8.88 7.76
N ASP A 318 18.12 -9.95 7.00
CA ASP A 318 18.57 -11.26 7.43
C ASP A 318 20.09 -11.36 7.23
N VAL A 319 20.81 -11.60 8.32
CA VAL A 319 22.25 -11.85 8.36
C VAL A 319 22.44 -13.25 8.94
N VAL A 320 22.51 -14.26 8.06
CA VAL A 320 22.75 -15.66 8.45
C VAL A 320 21.72 -16.17 9.47
N GLY A 321 20.43 -15.94 9.22
CA GLY A 321 19.33 -16.34 10.09
C GLY A 321 19.11 -15.43 11.31
N GLN A 322 19.87 -14.33 11.42
CA GLN A 322 19.73 -13.36 12.50
C GLN A 322 19.28 -12.00 11.98
N CYS A 323 18.60 -11.25 12.83
CA CYS A 323 18.20 -9.88 12.52
C CYS A 323 19.40 -8.94 12.58
N SER A 324 19.58 -8.12 11.54
CA SER A 324 20.71 -7.17 11.44
C SER A 324 20.75 -6.10 12.54
N VAL A 325 19.65 -5.88 13.25
CA VAL A 325 19.50 -4.86 14.29
C VAL A 325 18.59 -5.41 15.39
N ASP A 326 18.90 -5.09 16.65
CA ASP A 326 18.00 -5.39 17.76
C ASP A 326 16.80 -4.42 17.77
N THR A 327 15.62 -4.95 17.43
CA THR A 327 14.36 -4.19 17.43
C THR A 327 13.61 -4.26 18.76
N SER A 328 14.12 -5.01 19.76
CA SER A 328 13.46 -5.16 21.07
C SER A 328 13.25 -3.81 21.76
N LEU A 329 12.21 -3.75 22.59
CA LEU A 329 11.86 -2.56 23.37
C LEU A 329 11.98 -2.83 24.88
N PRO A 330 12.24 -1.79 25.69
CA PRO A 330 12.24 -1.92 27.14
C PRO A 330 10.89 -2.47 27.63
N PRO A 331 10.86 -3.47 28.53
CA PRO A 331 9.61 -4.01 29.06
C PRO A 331 8.69 -2.94 29.66
N LEU A 332 9.27 -1.92 30.30
CA LEU A 332 8.52 -0.80 30.88
C LEU A 332 7.79 0.06 29.83
N TRP A 333 8.28 0.10 28.59
CA TRP A 333 7.58 0.79 27.49
C TRP A 333 6.40 -0.01 26.95
N LEU A 334 6.28 -1.28 27.35
CA LEU A 334 5.24 -2.22 26.92
C LEU A 334 4.33 -2.61 28.11
N ALA A 335 4.37 -1.84 29.19
CA ALA A 335 3.66 -2.10 30.45
C ALA A 335 2.18 -1.70 30.42
N SER A 336 1.55 -1.62 29.25
CA SER A 336 0.12 -1.34 29.14
C SER A 336 -0.67 -2.48 29.79
N PRO A 337 -1.56 -2.21 30.77
CA PRO A 337 -2.31 -3.25 31.49
C PRO A 337 -3.33 -3.97 30.61
N THR A 338 -3.72 -3.35 29.49
CA THR A 338 -4.65 -3.90 28.50
C THR A 338 -3.94 -4.41 27.25
N GLY A 339 -2.61 -4.51 27.30
CA GLY A 339 -1.77 -4.78 26.14
C GLY A 339 -1.94 -3.71 25.06
N GLY A 340 -1.95 -4.15 23.80
CA GLY A 340 -2.00 -3.25 22.66
C GLY A 340 -1.70 -3.96 21.36
N VAL A 341 -1.46 -3.18 20.31
CA VAL A 341 -1.04 -3.70 19.01
C VAL A 341 0.39 -3.23 18.71
N VAL A 342 1.23 -4.16 18.24
CA VAL A 342 2.58 -3.85 17.75
C VAL A 342 2.68 -4.22 16.28
N LEU A 343 3.04 -3.25 15.45
CA LEU A 343 3.32 -3.44 14.03
C LEU A 343 4.84 -3.44 13.83
N GLU A 344 5.40 -4.54 13.34
CA GLU A 344 6.74 -4.58 12.79
C GLU A 344 6.64 -4.45 11.27
N LEU A 345 7.10 -3.33 10.70
CA LEU A 345 6.95 -3.08 9.27
C LEU A 345 7.96 -3.86 8.41
N SER A 346 9.05 -4.33 9.03
CA SER A 346 9.99 -5.23 8.36
C SER A 346 9.45 -6.66 8.33
N TYR A 347 9.74 -7.38 7.25
CA TYR A 347 9.36 -8.79 7.06
C TYR A 347 10.57 -9.69 6.78
N THR A 348 11.80 -9.20 7.01
CA THR A 348 13.03 -9.96 6.81
C THR A 348 14.03 -9.61 7.91
N PRO A 349 14.37 -10.52 8.83
CA PRO A 349 13.98 -11.94 8.89
C PRO A 349 12.50 -12.17 9.30
N PRO A 350 11.98 -13.42 9.19
CA PRO A 350 10.62 -13.80 9.61
C PRO A 350 10.25 -13.43 11.04
N GLU A 351 11.20 -13.55 11.95
CA GLU A 351 11.03 -13.27 13.36
C GLU A 351 12.06 -12.24 13.77
N THR A 352 11.62 -10.99 13.98
CA THR A 352 12.45 -9.94 14.56
C THR A 352 12.48 -10.07 16.08
N PRO A 353 13.50 -9.51 16.76
CA PRO A 353 13.54 -9.47 18.22
C PRO A 353 12.26 -8.89 18.84
N LEU A 354 11.69 -7.84 18.25
CA LEU A 354 10.42 -7.27 18.68
C LEU A 354 9.24 -8.24 18.49
N LEU A 355 9.12 -8.90 17.34
CA LEU A 355 8.04 -9.88 17.12
C LEU A 355 8.15 -11.05 18.10
N LYS A 356 9.36 -11.54 18.36
CA LYS A 356 9.61 -12.58 19.37
C LYS A 356 9.21 -12.10 20.77
N GLN A 357 9.59 -10.88 21.13
CA GLN A 357 9.20 -10.26 22.39
C GLN A 357 7.67 -10.19 22.54
N MET A 358 6.96 -9.77 21.49
CA MET A 358 5.50 -9.64 21.51
C MET A 358 4.76 -10.97 21.56
N ARG A 359 5.28 -12.00 20.87
CA ARG A 359 4.72 -13.36 20.99
C ARG A 359 4.84 -13.91 22.41
N ASN A 360 5.95 -13.60 23.09
CA ASN A 360 6.15 -13.98 24.49
C ASN A 360 5.28 -13.17 25.48
N SER A 361 4.69 -12.06 25.04
CA SER A 361 3.79 -11.21 25.84
C SER A 361 2.34 -11.26 25.34
N ALA A 362 1.98 -12.26 24.54
CA ALA A 362 0.63 -12.41 23.99
C ALA A 362 -0.43 -12.67 25.09
N ASP A 363 -0.03 -13.30 26.18
CA ASP A 363 -0.83 -13.51 27.39
C ASP A 363 -1.18 -12.20 28.11
N GLN A 364 -0.43 -11.12 27.86
CA GLN A 364 -0.66 -9.78 28.39
C GLN A 364 -1.56 -8.92 27.47
N GLY A 365 -2.20 -9.53 26.47
CA GLY A 365 -3.12 -8.84 25.55
C GLY A 365 -2.43 -8.10 24.40
N TRP A 366 -1.14 -8.35 24.15
CA TRP A 366 -0.43 -7.81 23.00
C TRP A 366 -0.72 -8.59 21.72
N VAL A 367 -1.04 -7.87 20.65
CA VAL A 367 -1.22 -8.40 19.30
C VAL A 367 -0.04 -8.00 18.42
N ALA A 368 0.73 -8.99 17.99
CA ALA A 368 1.85 -8.79 17.06
C ALA A 368 1.37 -8.86 15.60
N VAL A 369 1.60 -7.79 14.85
CA VAL A 369 1.31 -7.69 13.41
C VAL A 369 2.64 -7.60 12.67
N ASP A 370 2.93 -8.60 11.85
CA ASP A 370 4.16 -8.65 11.05
C ASP A 370 4.03 -7.90 9.71
N GLY A 371 5.17 -7.60 9.09
CA GLY A 371 5.23 -6.83 7.85
C GLY A 371 4.58 -7.53 6.65
N LEU A 372 4.39 -8.85 6.66
CA LEU A 372 3.69 -9.59 5.60
C LEU A 372 2.18 -9.32 5.62
N GLN A 373 1.64 -8.88 6.76
CA GLN A 373 0.26 -8.44 6.86
C GLN A 373 0.09 -6.99 6.36
N VAL A 374 1.10 -6.14 6.56
CA VAL A 374 1.05 -4.72 6.16
C VAL A 374 1.30 -4.53 4.67
N LEU A 375 2.23 -5.29 4.08
CA LEU A 375 2.64 -5.16 2.68
C LEU A 375 1.45 -5.28 1.69
N PRO A 376 0.54 -6.26 1.82
CA PRO A 376 -0.63 -6.34 0.94
C PRO A 376 -1.59 -5.17 1.10
N GLU A 377 -1.71 -4.57 2.29
CA GLU A 377 -2.62 -3.44 2.53
C GLU A 377 -2.17 -2.18 1.79
N GLN A 378 -0.87 -1.86 1.81
CA GLN A 378 -0.35 -0.75 0.99
C GLN A 378 -0.42 -1.10 -0.51
N GLY A 379 -0.11 -2.35 -0.88
CA GLY A 379 -0.08 -2.82 -2.28
C GLY A 379 -1.46 -2.84 -2.93
N LYS A 380 -2.51 -3.12 -2.15
CA LYS A 380 -3.91 -3.02 -2.57
C LYS A 380 -4.20 -1.64 -3.15
N THR A 381 -3.89 -0.59 -2.40
CA THR A 381 -4.17 0.79 -2.82
C THR A 381 -3.31 1.18 -4.01
N GLN A 382 -2.06 0.71 -4.07
CA GLN A 382 -1.22 0.90 -5.26
C GLN A 382 -1.85 0.28 -6.50
N PHE A 383 -2.34 -0.96 -6.41
CA PHE A 383 -3.03 -1.60 -7.52
C PHE A 383 -4.27 -0.80 -7.95
N GLU A 384 -5.06 -0.30 -7.00
CA GLU A 384 -6.24 0.53 -7.28
C GLU A 384 -5.85 1.83 -7.98
N LEU A 385 -4.76 2.50 -7.56
CA LEU A 385 -4.22 3.71 -8.22
C LEU A 385 -3.62 3.41 -9.60
N PHE A 386 -2.96 2.27 -9.78
CA PHE A 386 -2.33 1.88 -11.03
C PHE A 386 -3.33 1.49 -12.11
N THR A 387 -4.49 0.97 -11.73
CA THR A 387 -5.42 0.32 -12.67
C THR A 387 -6.82 0.92 -12.68
N SER A 388 -7.14 1.80 -11.73
CA SER A 388 -8.51 2.26 -11.46
C SER A 388 -9.50 1.12 -11.19
N ARG A 389 -9.00 -0.06 -10.77
CA ARG A 389 -9.81 -1.25 -10.45
C ARG A 389 -9.57 -1.69 -9.02
N ARG A 390 -10.64 -2.19 -8.39
CA ARG A 390 -10.59 -2.80 -7.06
C ARG A 390 -9.58 -3.96 -7.03
N ALA A 391 -8.69 -3.94 -6.05
CA ALA A 391 -7.67 -4.95 -5.95
C ALA A 391 -8.21 -6.26 -5.33
N PRO A 392 -7.83 -7.43 -5.85
CA PRO A 392 -8.18 -8.72 -5.28
C PRO A 392 -7.33 -9.05 -4.05
N ILE A 393 -7.55 -8.31 -2.95
CA ILE A 393 -6.67 -8.31 -1.76
C ILE A 393 -6.43 -9.70 -1.16
N LYS A 394 -7.43 -10.60 -1.16
CA LYS A 394 -7.27 -11.97 -0.66
C LYS A 394 -6.20 -12.73 -1.46
N LEU A 395 -6.30 -12.71 -2.79
CA LEU A 395 -5.30 -13.32 -3.67
C LEU A 395 -3.93 -12.65 -3.53
N MET A 396 -3.89 -11.32 -3.42
CA MET A 396 -2.64 -10.59 -3.21
C MET A 396 -1.92 -11.05 -1.94
N ARG A 397 -2.65 -11.18 -0.82
CA ARG A 397 -2.11 -11.72 0.44
C ARG A 397 -1.59 -13.14 0.25
N GLU A 398 -2.39 -14.04 -0.33
CA GLU A 398 -2.00 -15.43 -0.61
C GLU A 398 -0.72 -15.51 -1.47
N ALA A 399 -0.61 -14.65 -2.49
CA ALA A 399 0.56 -14.58 -3.36
C ALA A 399 1.83 -14.10 -2.60
N VAL A 400 1.70 -13.09 -1.72
CA VAL A 400 2.79 -12.66 -0.82
C VAL A 400 3.23 -13.84 0.06
N PHE A 401 2.29 -14.47 0.78
CA PHE A 401 2.61 -15.59 1.67
C PHE A 401 3.21 -16.78 0.93
N GLY A 402 2.70 -17.13 -0.25
CA GLY A 402 3.23 -18.21 -1.07
C GLY A 402 4.64 -17.93 -1.58
N ALA A 403 4.89 -16.70 -2.06
CA ALA A 403 6.23 -16.28 -2.49
C ALA A 403 7.23 -16.27 -1.33
N TYR A 404 6.78 -15.82 -0.17
CA TYR A 404 7.55 -15.83 1.07
C TYR A 404 7.93 -17.26 1.49
N LYS A 405 6.95 -18.19 1.54
CA LYS A 405 7.21 -19.60 1.88
C LYS A 405 8.19 -20.25 0.92
N ARG A 406 8.02 -20.09 -0.39
CA ARG A 406 8.96 -20.65 -1.40
C ARG A 406 10.40 -20.18 -1.21
N ARG A 407 10.59 -18.97 -0.67
CA ARG A 407 11.92 -18.40 -0.45
C ARG A 407 12.59 -18.91 0.83
N PHE A 408 11.82 -19.07 1.91
CA PHE A 408 12.35 -19.35 3.25
C PHE A 408 12.08 -20.78 3.75
N HIS A 409 11.30 -21.58 3.02
CA HIS A 409 10.99 -22.99 3.36
C HIS A 409 11.46 -23.99 2.29
N THR A 410 12.27 -23.57 1.30
CA THR A 410 13.04 -24.53 0.50
C THR A 410 14.17 -25.08 1.36
N THR A 411 13.93 -26.23 1.98
CA THR A 411 14.95 -27.13 2.52
C THR A 411 15.99 -27.42 1.42
N PRO A 412 17.30 -27.41 1.69
CA PRO A 412 18.32 -27.81 0.72
C PRO A 412 18.35 -29.34 0.57
N GLU A 413 17.27 -29.94 0.07
CA GLU A 413 17.15 -31.41 -0.06
C GLU A 413 16.70 -31.88 -1.46
N ALA A 414 16.77 -31.02 -2.48
CA ALA A 414 16.43 -31.39 -3.86
C ALA A 414 17.53 -31.05 -4.88
N ALA A 415 18.79 -31.06 -4.47
CA ALA A 415 19.94 -31.10 -5.38
C ALA A 415 20.61 -32.47 -5.30
N GLN A 416 19.93 -33.51 -5.81
CA GLN A 416 20.64 -34.73 -6.20
C GLN A 416 21.43 -34.42 -7.48
N PRO A 417 22.76 -34.65 -7.52
CA PRO A 417 23.50 -34.54 -8.76
C PRO A 417 22.99 -35.59 -9.74
N ALA A 418 22.66 -35.15 -10.96
CA ALA A 418 22.32 -36.03 -12.06
C ALA A 418 23.43 -37.08 -12.21
N GLN A 419 23.07 -38.35 -12.01
CA GLN A 419 23.95 -39.47 -12.36
C GLN A 419 24.19 -39.41 -13.87
N ALA A 420 25.47 -39.35 -14.24
CA ALA A 420 25.89 -39.44 -15.64
C ALA A 420 25.46 -40.81 -16.21
N PRO A 421 25.04 -40.87 -17.49
CA PRO A 421 24.65 -42.14 -18.10
C PRO A 421 25.87 -43.06 -18.25
N PRO A 422 25.69 -44.38 -18.11
CA PRO A 422 26.78 -45.33 -18.27
C PRO A 422 27.25 -45.36 -19.74
N THR A 423 28.57 -45.38 -19.90
CA THR A 423 29.33 -45.54 -21.15
C THR A 423 29.16 -46.91 -21.78
#